data_AF-A0A075KAC2-F1
#
_entry.id   AF-A0A075KAC2-F1
#
_cell.length_a   1.000
_cell.length_b   1.000
_cell.length_c   1.000
_cell.angle_alpha   90.00
_cell.angle_beta   90.00
_cell.angle_gamma   90.00
#
_symmetry.space_group_name_H-M   'P 1'
#
loop_
_entity.id
_entity.type
_entity.pdbx_description
1 polymer ?
#
loop_
_entity_poly.entity_id
_entity_poly.type
_entity_poly.pdbx_seq_one_letter_code
_entity_poly.pdbx_strand_id
1 'polypeptide(L)' 'MIRVCPNCTDVDIDKLEELVPGNLEVECIGECGQHEGKFFGYINDELVIKETEEEFFEEVKKAK' A
#
# COMPACT_ATOMS: atom_id res chain seq x y z
N MET A 1 6.77 -5.29 -6.87
CA MET A 1 5.33 -5.50 -7.04
C MET A 1 4.60 -5.07 -5.78
N ILE A 2 3.67 -4.13 -5.91
CA ILE A 2 2.96 -3.51 -4.79
C ILE A 2 1.52 -3.98 -4.80
N ARG A 3 1.03 -4.52 -3.68
CA ARG A 3 -0.37 -4.96 -3.52
C ARG A 3 -1.05 -4.20 -2.39
N VAL A 4 -2.19 -3.60 -2.68
CA VAL A 4 -2.97 -2.83 -1.71
C VAL A 4 -4.46 -3.18 -1.80
N CYS A 5 -5.15 -3.17 -0.66
CA CYS A 5 -6.60 -3.32 -0.65
C CYS A 5 -7.28 -1.98 -0.96
N PRO A 6 -8.14 -1.91 -1.99
CA PRO A 6 -8.80 -0.65 -2.38
C PRO A 6 -9.74 -0.08 -1.31
N ASN A 7 -10.08 -0.88 -0.28
CA ASN A 7 -11.18 -0.57 0.62
C ASN A 7 -10.75 -0.42 2.09
N CYS A 8 -9.54 -0.84 2.45
CA CYS A 8 -9.14 -0.95 3.86
C CYS A 8 -7.80 -0.29 4.20
N THR A 9 -7.01 0.11 3.20
CA THR A 9 -5.66 0.64 3.43
C THR A 9 -5.66 2.16 3.63
N ASP A 10 -6.80 2.83 3.48
CA ASP A 10 -6.96 4.30 3.46
C ASP A 10 -5.98 5.03 2.50
N VAL A 11 -5.29 4.29 1.62
CA VAL A 11 -4.33 4.81 0.64
C VAL A 11 -5.04 5.33 -0.60
N ASP A 12 -4.60 6.50 -1.07
CA ASP A 12 -4.98 7.03 -2.38
C ASP A 12 -4.36 6.21 -3.53
N ILE A 13 -5.17 5.34 -4.13
CA ILE A 13 -4.77 4.43 -5.21
C ILE A 13 -4.34 5.19 -6.47
N ASP A 14 -5.00 6.31 -6.79
CA ASP A 14 -4.67 7.11 -7.98
C ASP A 14 -3.25 7.68 -7.85
N LYS A 15 -2.91 8.26 -6.69
CA LYS A 15 -1.54 8.72 -6.42
C LYS A 15 -0.52 7.57 -6.45
N LEU A 16 -0.91 6.40 -5.96
CA LEU A 16 -0.03 5.23 -5.90
C LEU A 16 0.29 4.71 -7.31
N GLU A 17 -0.70 4.65 -8.20
CA GLU A 17 -0.51 4.28 -9.61
C GLU A 17 0.39 5.30 -10.34
N GLU A 18 0.24 6.60 -10.07
CA GLU A 18 1.15 7.63 -10.60
C GLU A 18 2.60 7.48 -10.10
N LEU A 19 2.78 7.01 -8.86
CA LEU A 19 4.10 6.77 -8.25
C LEU A 19 4.80 5.53 -8.83
N VAL A 20 4.05 4.45 -9.07
CA VAL A 20 4.57 3.14 -9.50
C VAL A 20 3.77 2.55 -10.67
N PRO A 21 3.76 3.22 -11.84
CA PRO A 21 2.90 2.84 -12.96
C PRO A 21 3.22 1.42 -13.45
N GLY A 22 2.19 0.57 -13.48
CA GLY A 22 2.30 -0.84 -13.89
C GLY A 22 2.97 -1.78 -12.87
N ASN A 23 3.25 -1.32 -11.66
CA ASN A 23 3.80 -2.12 -10.56
C ASN A 23 2.87 -2.15 -9.33
N LEU A 24 1.59 -1.82 -9.54
CA LEU A 24 0.54 -1.80 -8.55
C LEU A 24 -0.55 -2.83 -8.89
N GLU A 25 -0.95 -3.60 -7.89
CA GLU A 25 -2.02 -4.57 -7.94
C GLU A 25 -3.02 -4.26 -6.82
N VAL A 26 -4.28 -4.07 -7.22
CA VAL A 26 -5.34 -3.61 -6.34
C VAL A 26 -6.27 -4.79 -6.05
N GLU A 27 -6.04 -5.45 -4.93
CA GLU A 27 -6.78 -6.65 -4.52
C GLU A 27 -6.95 -6.71 -3.00
N CYS A 28 -7.91 -7.50 -2.52
CA CYS A 28 -8.04 -7.71 -1.08
C CYS A 28 -6.84 -8.50 -0.53
N ILE A 29 -6.10 -7.89 0.38
CA ILE A 29 -4.92 -8.51 1.01
C ILE A 29 -5.21 -9.17 2.38
N GLY A 30 -6.45 -9.11 2.87
CA GLY A 30 -6.88 -9.83 4.09
C GLY A 30 -6.41 -9.24 5.44
N GLU A 31 -5.59 -8.20 5.43
CA GLU A 31 -4.94 -7.65 6.64
C GLU A 31 -5.78 -6.61 7.42
N CYS A 32 -6.99 -6.30 6.95
CA CYS A 32 -7.83 -5.24 7.52
C CYS A 32 -8.27 -5.50 8.97
N GLY A 33 -8.44 -6.75 9.38
CA GLY A 33 -8.86 -7.10 10.75
C GLY A 33 -7.80 -6.85 11.83
N GLN A 34 -6.55 -6.57 11.44
CA GLN A 34 -5.42 -6.41 12.37
C GLN A 34 -4.83 -5.00 12.36
N HIS A 35 -5.15 -4.19 11.34
CA HIS A 35 -4.49 -2.92 11.04
C HIS A 35 -5.48 -1.80 10.72
N GLU A 36 -6.62 -1.76 11.43
CA GLU A 36 -7.61 -0.68 11.30
C GLU A 36 -6.98 0.70 11.59
N GLY A 37 -7.24 1.66 10.71
CA GLY A 37 -6.72 3.04 10.81
C GLY A 37 -5.23 3.20 10.47
N LYS A 38 -4.61 2.20 9.83
CA LYS A 38 -3.22 2.26 9.36
C LYS A 38 -3.14 2.19 7.84
N PHE A 39 -2.03 2.65 7.29
CA PHE A 39 -1.72 2.56 5.87
C PHE A 39 -0.85 1.32 5.65
N PHE A 40 -1.36 0.34 4.92
CA PHE A 40 -0.66 -0.92 4.73
C PHE A 40 -0.80 -1.48 3.32
N GLY A 41 0.15 -2.33 2.96
CA GLY A 41 0.21 -2.98 1.66
C GLY A 41 1.41 -3.90 1.59
N TYR A 42 1.41 -4.82 0.64
CA TYR A 42 2.59 -5.61 0.34
C TYR A 42 3.47 -4.87 -0.65
N ILE A 43 4.75 -4.80 -0.34
CA ILE A 43 5.78 -4.25 -1.22
C ILE A 43 6.81 -5.37 -1.42
N ASN A 44 6.91 -5.89 -2.65
CA ASN A 44 7.80 -7.02 -2.97
C ASN A 44 7.59 -8.24 -2.05
N ASP A 45 6.32 -8.62 -1.83
CA ASP A 45 5.89 -9.71 -0.94
C ASP A 45 6.11 -9.48 0.56
N GLU A 46 6.61 -8.31 0.97
CA GLU A 46 6.73 -7.92 2.38
C GLU A 46 5.58 -7.01 2.81
N LEU A 47 4.91 -7.36 3.92
CA LEU A 47 3.86 -6.52 4.49
C LEU A 47 4.47 -5.28 5.13
N VAL A 48 4.14 -4.12 4.57
CA VAL A 48 4.54 -2.81 5.09
C VAL A 48 3.32 -2.15 5.70
N ILE A 49 3.45 -1.72 6.96
CA ILE A 49 2.40 -1.05 7.72
C ILE A 49 2.98 0.24 8.28
N LYS A 50 2.30 1.36 8.05
CA LYS A 50 2.68 2.70 8.51
C LYS A 50 1.49 3.42 9.12
N GLU A 51 1.79 4.47 9.88
CA GLU A 51 0.77 5.28 10.55
C GLU A 51 0.24 6.38 9.64
N THR A 52 0.99 6.75 8.59
CA THR A 52 0.63 7.81 7.64
C THR A 52 0.80 7.38 6.18
N GLU A 53 0.02 8.01 5.28
CA GLU A 53 0.13 7.83 3.83
C GLU A 53 1.53 8.18 3.32
N GLU A 54 2.09 9.29 3.83
CA GLU A 54 3.42 9.76 3.40
C GLU A 54 4.51 8.74 3.70
N GLU A 55 4.53 8.16 4.91
CA GLU A 55 5.49 7.12 5.27
C GLU A 55 5.33 5.88 4.41
N PHE A 56 4.09 5.48 4.09
CA PHE A 56 3.84 4.35 3.19
C PHE A 56 4.41 4.66 1.80
N PHE A 57 4.17 5.85 1.27
CA PHE A 57 4.67 6.28 -0.03
C PHE A 57 6.20 6.38 -0.07
N GLU A 58 6.86 6.74 1.04
CA GLU A 58 8.32 6.71 1.12
C GLU A 58 8.88 5.29 0.97
N GLU A 59 8.26 4.29 1.60
CA GLU A 59 8.70 2.89 1.45
C GLU A 59 8.47 2.38 0.03
N VAL A 60 7.33 2.73 -0.56
CA VAL A 60 7.02 2.44 -1.97
C VAL A 60 8.08 3.03 -2.90
N LYS A 61 8.53 4.26 -2.65
CA LYS A 61 9.61 4.91 -3.42
C LYS A 61 10.97 4.24 -3.22
N LYS A 62 11.28 3.74 -2.02
CA LYS A 62 12.53 3.01 -1.73
C LYS A 62 12.57 1.63 -2.40
N ALA A 63 11.41 1.03 -2.64
CA ALA A 63 11.27 -0.28 -3.26
C ALA A 63 11.22 -0.26 -4.81
N LYS A 64 11.30 0.93 -5.41
CA LYS A 64 11.43 1.15 -6.86
C LYS A 64 12.83 0.79 -7.35
#